data_AF-A0A9D5EPS8-F1
#
_entry.id   AF-A0A9D5EPS8-F1
#
_cell.length_a   1.000
_cell.length_b   1.000
_cell.length_c   1.000
_cell.angle_alpha   90.00
_cell.angle_beta   90.00
_cell.angle_gamma   90.00
#
_symmetry.space_group_name_H-M   'P 1'
#
loop_
_entity.id
_entity.type
_entity.pdbx_description
1 polymer ?
#
loop_
_entity_poly.entity_id
_entity_poly.type
_entity_poly.pdbx_seq_one_letter_code
_entity_poly.pdbx_strand_id
1 'polypeptide(L)'
;MIQIQWQDRLLTTERKVKLTVRRIVFRTSDGPVIVAIVRSIADAAELEMANEQATPQAGDFWLGCSPRLGWGQTDPDLIGWACSVEVSLALSVLRAAVQDLQTAARQRRFETQRHQLLAVGS
;
A
#
# COMPACT_ATOMS: atom_id res chain seq x y z
N MET A 1 -7.01 -2.33 -3.20
CA MET A 1 -5.70 -2.09 -3.84
C MET A 1 -5.44 -0.60 -3.96
N ILE A 2 -4.19 -0.14 -3.78
CA ILE A 2 -3.80 1.27 -3.90
C ILE A 2 -2.55 1.43 -4.78
N GLN A 3 -2.35 2.62 -5.34
CA GLN A 3 -1.12 2.95 -6.06
C GLN A 3 -0.24 3.86 -5.20
N ILE A 4 1.05 3.53 -5.11
CA ILE A 4 2.04 4.36 -4.43
C ILE A 4 3.20 4.67 -5.38
N GLN A 5 3.89 5.78 -5.13
CA GLN A 5 5.24 5.97 -5.64
C GLN A 5 6.23 5.56 -4.55
N TRP A 6 7.07 4.58 -4.84
CA TRP A 6 8.08 4.09 -3.92
C TRP A 6 9.46 4.18 -4.56
N GLN A 7 10.47 4.47 -3.74
CA GLN A 7 11.86 4.46 -4.17
C GLN A 7 12.43 3.10 -3.85
N ASP A 8 12.76 2.32 -4.88
CA ASP A 8 13.49 1.08 -4.66
C ASP A 8 14.99 1.40 -4.57
N ARG A 9 15.60 1.07 -3.44
CA ARG A 9 17.05 1.21 -3.22
C ARG A 9 17.85 0.00 -3.71
N LEU A 10 17.20 -1.08 -4.15
CA LEU A 10 17.88 -2.30 -4.58
C LEU A 10 18.65 -2.14 -5.90
N LEU A 11 18.42 -1.08 -6.64
CA LEU A 11 19.12 -0.78 -7.88
C LEU A 11 19.77 0.60 -7.74
N THR A 12 21.05 0.68 -8.10
CA THR A 12 21.96 1.85 -8.10
C THR A 12 21.47 3.11 -8.84
N THR A 13 20.17 3.26 -9.09
CA THR A 13 19.53 4.39 -9.76
C THR A 13 18.28 4.75 -8.97
N GLU A 14 18.15 6.01 -8.54
CA GLU A 14 16.96 6.53 -7.86
C GLU A 14 15.73 6.47 -8.79
N ARG A 15 15.13 5.29 -8.93
CA ARG A 15 13.96 5.09 -9.76
C ARG A 15 12.72 5.17 -8.88
N LYS A 16 11.90 6.19 -9.11
CA LYS A 16 10.54 6.24 -8.55
C LYS A 16 9.68 5.26 -9.32
N VAL A 17 9.32 4.14 -8.70
CA VAL A 17 8.45 3.11 -9.30
C VAL A 17 7.02 3.33 -8.82
N LYS A 18 6.07 3.22 -9.74
CA LYS A 18 4.64 3.16 -9.40
C LYS A 18 4.29 1.73 -9.05
N LEU A 19 3.99 1.47 -7.78
CA LEU A 19 3.62 0.14 -7.29
C LEU A 19 2.12 0.07 -7.06
N THR A 20 1.52 -1.06 -7.46
CA THR A 20 0.13 -1.38 -7.16
C THR A 20 0.10 -2.31 -5.95
N VAL A 21 -0.17 -1.75 -4.77
CA VAL A 21 -0.18 -2.49 -3.51
C VAL A 21 -1.54 -3.16 -3.31
N ARG A 22 -1.49 -4.45 -3.00
CA ARG A 22 -2.65 -5.30 -2.71
C ARG A 22 -2.58 -5.91 -1.31
N ARG A 23 -1.37 -6.16 -0.82
CA ARG A 23 -1.13 -6.80 0.46
C ARG A 23 0.03 -6.14 1.20
N ILE A 24 -0.15 -5.85 2.48
CA ILE A 24 0.92 -5.36 3.33
C ILE A 24 1.49 -6.54 4.12
N VAL A 25 2.79 -6.75 3.98
CA VAL A 25 3.53 -7.78 4.71
C VAL A 25 4.35 -7.11 5.79
N PHE A 26 4.21 -7.53 7.04
CA PHE A 26 4.89 -6.91 8.18
C PHE A 26 5.54 -7.97 9.08
N ARG A 27 6.45 -7.56 9.95
CA ARG A 27 7.05 -8.48 10.91
C ARG A 27 6.18 -8.58 12.15
N THR A 28 5.84 -9.79 12.57
CA THR A 28 5.04 -10.02 13.79
C THR A 28 5.70 -9.45 15.06
N SER A 29 7.02 -9.31 15.06
CA SER A 29 7.78 -8.73 16.17
C SER A 29 7.84 -7.20 16.20
N ASP A 30 7.25 -6.48 15.23
CA ASP A 30 7.29 -5.00 15.17
C ASP A 30 6.44 -4.31 16.28
N GLY A 31 5.85 -5.11 17.17
CA GLY A 31 5.10 -4.65 18.32
C GLY A 31 3.66 -4.23 17.98
N PRO A 32 2.79 -4.13 18.99
CA PRO A 32 1.35 -3.96 18.79
C PRO A 32 0.98 -2.63 18.10
N VAL A 33 1.80 -1.58 18.28
CA VAL A 33 1.55 -0.26 17.69
C VAL A 33 1.67 -0.29 16.17
N ILE A 34 2.74 -0.89 15.63
CA ILE A 34 2.93 -1.00 14.18
C ILE A 34 1.84 -1.87 13.58
N VAL A 35 1.51 -3.00 14.22
CA VAL A 35 0.42 -3.88 13.78
C VAL A 35 -0.92 -3.14 13.71
N ALA A 36 -1.23 -2.32 14.72
CA ALA A 36 -2.46 -1.52 14.73
C ALA A 36 -2.49 -0.48 13.60
N ILE A 37 -1.36 0.18 13.34
CA ILE A 37 -1.24 1.13 12.22
C ILE A 37 -1.43 0.44 10.87
N VAL A 38 -0.72 -0.68 10.65
CA VAL A 38 -0.82 -1.46 9.40
C VAL A 38 -2.25 -1.93 9.19
N ARG A 39 -2.90 -2.44 10.24
CA ARG A 39 -4.30 -2.84 10.20
C ARG A 39 -5.22 -1.70 9.79
N SER A 40 -5.08 -0.54 10.43
CA SER A 40 -5.89 0.64 10.10
C SER A 40 -5.72 1.07 8.63
N ILE A 41 -4.50 1.00 8.08
CA ILE A 41 -4.24 1.31 6.68
C ILE A 41 -4.86 0.25 5.76
N ALA A 42 -4.67 -1.03 6.08
CA ALA A 42 -5.17 -2.14 5.29
C ALA A 42 -6.70 -2.12 5.21
N ASP A 43 -7.38 -1.95 6.35
CA ASP A 43 -8.84 -1.86 6.42
C ASP A 43 -9.37 -0.67 5.60
N ALA A 44 -8.72 0.50 5.71
CA ALA A 44 -9.14 1.71 5.02
C ALA A 44 -8.96 1.66 3.49
N ALA A 45 -8.12 0.77 2.98
CA ALA A 45 -7.81 0.61 1.56
C ALA A 45 -8.18 -0.76 0.99
N GLU A 46 -8.90 -1.57 1.77
CA GLU A 46 -9.28 -2.96 1.44
C GLU A 46 -8.07 -3.76 0.94
N LEU A 47 -6.99 -3.72 1.72
CA LEU A 47 -5.75 -4.46 1.45
C LEU A 47 -5.71 -5.72 2.33
N GLU A 48 -5.09 -6.76 1.79
CA GLU A 48 -4.77 -7.93 2.58
C GLU A 48 -3.60 -7.64 3.54
N MET A 49 -3.54 -8.40 4.63
CA MET A 49 -2.41 -8.39 5.56
C MET A 49 -1.77 -9.77 5.62
N ALA A 50 -0.45 -9.79 5.65
CA ALA A 50 0.35 -11.00 5.82
C ALA A 50 1.53 -10.75 6.76
N ASN A 51 2.10 -11.82 7.32
CA ASN A 51 3.32 -11.74 8.10
C ASN A 51 4.55 -12.11 7.25
N GLU A 52 5.74 -11.96 7.82
CA GLU A 52 7.03 -12.18 7.16
C GLU A 52 7.27 -13.62 6.67
N GLN A 53 6.38 -14.56 6.98
CA GLN A 53 6.43 -15.95 6.50
C GLN A 53 5.64 -16.16 5.20
N ALA A 54 4.92 -15.14 4.72
CA ALA A 54 4.15 -15.23 3.49
C ALA A 54 5.05 -15.45 2.27
N THR A 55 4.58 -16.27 1.33
CA THR A 55 5.20 -16.37 0.01
C THR A 55 5.05 -15.03 -0.72
N PRO A 56 6.15 -14.44 -1.23
CA PRO A 56 6.11 -13.18 -1.96
C PRO A 56 5.21 -13.26 -3.19
N GLN A 57 4.37 -12.26 -3.37
CA GLN A 57 3.44 -12.13 -4.50
C GLN A 57 3.52 -10.72 -5.10
N ALA A 58 3.17 -10.61 -6.38
CA ALA A 58 3.08 -9.30 -7.04
C ALA A 58 2.05 -8.40 -6.34
N GLY A 59 2.45 -7.17 -6.06
CA GLY A 59 1.66 -6.21 -5.28
C GLY A 59 1.79 -6.35 -3.77
N ASP A 60 2.71 -7.19 -3.29
CA ASP A 60 3.12 -7.15 -1.89
C ASP A 60 3.92 -5.89 -1.59
N PHE A 61 3.69 -5.35 -0.39
CA PHE A 61 4.50 -4.29 0.18
C PHE A 61 5.06 -4.73 1.53
N TRP A 62 6.35 -5.05 1.56
CA TRP A 62 7.07 -5.61 2.69
C TRP A 62 7.64 -4.51 3.58
N LEU A 63 7.16 -4.45 4.82
CA LEU A 63 7.51 -3.43 5.82
C LEU A 63 8.51 -3.97 6.82
N GLY A 64 9.74 -3.44 6.77
CA GLY A 64 10.78 -3.72 7.77
C GLY A 64 11.28 -5.17 7.78
N CYS A 65 10.82 -6.00 6.84
CA CYS A 65 11.18 -7.41 6.71
C CYS A 65 11.38 -7.77 5.23
N SER A 66 12.11 -8.86 4.98
CA SER A 66 12.28 -9.46 3.67
C SER A 66 12.04 -10.97 3.78
N PRO A 67 11.63 -11.63 2.69
CA PRO A 67 11.43 -13.07 2.69
C PRO A 67 12.75 -13.80 2.93
N ARG A 68 12.76 -14.76 3.86
CA ARG A 68 13.97 -15.52 4.23
C ARG A 68 14.56 -16.32 3.07
N LEU A 69 13.70 -16.81 2.16
CA LEU A 69 14.10 -17.60 0.99
C LEU A 69 14.31 -16.75 -0.27
N GLY A 70 14.34 -15.42 -0.11
CA GLY A 70 14.36 -14.48 -1.24
C GLY A 70 12.99 -14.32 -1.91
N TRP A 71 12.95 -13.54 -2.98
CA TRP A 71 11.72 -13.19 -3.72
C TRP A 71 11.17 -14.34 -4.59
N GLY A 72 11.89 -15.46 -4.68
CA GLY A 72 11.50 -16.61 -5.49
C GLY A 72 11.47 -16.27 -6.98
N GLN A 73 10.34 -16.55 -7.64
CA GLN A 73 10.09 -16.25 -9.06
C GLN A 73 9.31 -14.93 -9.25
N THR A 74 9.00 -14.22 -8.16
CA THR A 74 8.22 -12.98 -8.26
C THR A 74 9.11 -11.85 -8.75
N ASP A 75 8.61 -11.12 -9.75
CA ASP A 75 9.28 -9.95 -10.29
C ASP A 75 9.51 -8.89 -9.19
N PRO A 76 10.77 -8.54 -8.87
CA PRO A 76 11.08 -7.53 -7.87
C PRO A 76 10.46 -6.17 -8.16
N ASP A 77 10.28 -5.81 -9.44
CA ASP A 77 9.69 -4.51 -9.82
C ASP A 77 8.19 -4.41 -9.47
N LEU A 78 7.56 -5.54 -9.14
CA LEU A 78 6.16 -5.63 -8.71
C LEU A 78 6.00 -5.74 -7.19
N ILE A 79 7.11 -5.75 -6.44
CA ILE A 79 7.11 -5.82 -4.98
C ILE A 79 7.68 -4.52 -4.42
N GLY A 80 6.98 -3.93 -3.45
CA GLY A 80 7.56 -2.86 -2.65
C GLY A 80 8.26 -3.42 -1.43
N TRP A 81 9.41 -2.85 -1.09
CA TRP A 81 10.14 -3.19 0.13
C TRP A 81 10.66 -1.94 0.83
N ALA A 82 10.39 -1.84 2.12
CA ALA A 82 10.95 -0.83 3.00
C ALA A 82 11.84 -1.53 4.03
N CYS A 83 13.09 -1.10 4.14
CA CYS A 83 13.94 -1.62 5.22
C CYS A 83 13.46 -1.10 6.59
N SER A 84 13.99 -1.66 7.68
CA SER A 84 13.51 -1.36 9.05
C SER A 84 13.57 0.13 9.41
N VAL A 85 14.55 0.87 8.91
CA VAL A 85 14.69 2.32 9.17
C VAL A 85 13.73 3.17 8.33
N GLU A 86 13.16 2.61 7.26
CA GLU A 86 12.23 3.29 6.34
C GLU A 86 10.77 3.04 6.69
N VAL A 87 10.46 2.18 7.66
CA VAL A 87 9.07 1.80 8.02
C VAL A 87 8.19 3.01 8.27
N SER A 88 8.66 4.01 9.03
CA SER A 88 7.90 5.23 9.31
C SER A 88 7.56 6.02 8.04
N LEU A 89 8.52 6.13 7.11
CA LEU A 89 8.30 6.76 5.81
C LEU A 89 7.33 5.95 4.96
N ALA A 90 7.50 4.63 4.93
CA ALA A 90 6.67 3.71 4.18
C ALA A 90 5.19 3.76 4.63
N LEU A 91 4.96 3.76 5.94
CA LEU A 91 3.63 3.94 6.53
C LEU A 91 3.02 5.30 6.17
N SER A 92 3.84 6.35 6.08
CA SER A 92 3.38 7.69 5.68
C SER A 92 2.96 7.74 4.22
N VAL A 93 3.72 7.10 3.32
CA VAL A 93 3.38 6.96 1.89
C VAL A 93 2.09 6.15 1.70
N LEU A 94 1.96 5.03 2.41
CA LEU A 94 0.73 4.21 2.35
C LEU A 94 -0.49 5.02 2.82
N ARG A 95 -0.40 5.73 3.95
CA ARG A 95 -1.48 6.59 4.45
C ARG A 95 -1.88 7.68 3.45
N ALA A 96 -0.91 8.35 2.84
CA ALA A 96 -1.19 9.38 1.83
C ALA A 96 -1.97 8.80 0.64
N ALA A 97 -1.57 7.63 0.14
CA ALA A 97 -2.27 6.98 -0.96
C ALA A 97 -3.71 6.53 -0.59
N VAL A 98 -3.94 6.09 0.65
CA VAL A 98 -5.29 5.81 1.15
C VAL A 98 -6.14 7.08 1.16
N GLN A 99 -5.59 8.20 1.64
CA GLN A 99 -6.29 9.49 1.69
C GLN A 99 -6.66 10.00 0.29
N ASP A 100 -5.76 9.85 -0.68
CA ASP A 100 -6.02 10.21 -2.08
C ASP A 100 -7.14 9.38 -2.68
N LEU A 101 -7.14 8.06 -2.44
CA LEU A 101 -8.20 7.15 -2.88
C LEU A 101 -9.56 7.56 -2.30
N GLN A 102 -9.62 7.83 -1.00
CA GLN A 102 -10.86 8.23 -0.32
C GLN A 102 -11.37 9.60 -0.79
N THR A 103 -10.48 10.55 -1.02
CA THR A 103 -10.82 11.88 -1.53
C THR A 103 -11.42 11.79 -2.93
N ALA A 104 -10.80 11.01 -3.82
CA ALA A 104 -11.33 10.77 -5.16
C ALA A 104 -12.70 10.08 -5.12
N ALA A 105 -12.89 9.08 -4.24
CA ALA A 105 -14.17 8.40 -4.08
C ALA A 105 -15.27 9.36 -3.58
N ARG A 106 -14.93 10.26 -2.66
CA ARG A 106 -15.84 11.28 -2.13
C ARG A 106 -16.26 12.27 -3.21
N GLN A 107 -15.32 12.77 -4.02
CA GLN A 107 -15.61 13.69 -5.12
C GLN A 107 -16.57 13.07 -6.14
N ARG A 108 -16.32 11.83 -6.57
CA ARG A 108 -17.22 11.13 -7.52
C ARG A 108 -18.64 10.96 -6.98
N ARG A 109 -18.80 10.67 -5.67
CA ARG A 109 -20.13 10.58 -5.04
C ARG A 109 -20.88 11.90 -5.12
N PHE A 110 -20.21 13.02 -4.87
CA PHE A 110 -20.82 14.34 -5.00
C PHE A 110 -21.21 14.68 -6.44
N GLU A 111 -20.37 14.35 -7.42
CA GLU A 111 -20.68 14.57 -8.84
C GLU A 111 -21.89 13.74 -9.29
N THR A 112 -21.94 12.45 -8.94
CA THR A 112 -23.08 11.58 -9.23
C THR A 112 -24.38 12.11 -8.61
N GLN A 113 -24.34 12.53 -7.35
CA GLN A 113 -25.52 13.08 -6.66
C GLN A 113 -25.99 14.39 -7.31
N ARG A 114 -25.05 15.25 -7.75
CA ARG A 114 -25.38 16.49 -8.45
C ARG A 114 -26.05 16.22 -9.80
N HIS A 115 -25.56 15.23 -10.56
CA HIS A 115 -26.17 14.84 -11.84
C HIS A 115 -27.58 14.26 -11.65
N GLN A 116 -27.82 13.47 -10.61
CA GLN A 116 -29.14 12.95 -10.28
C GLN A 116 -30.14 14.07 -9.91
N LEU A 117 -29.71 15.04 -9.09
CA LEU A 117 -30.56 16.17 -8.71
C LEU A 117 -30.94 17.05 -9.91
N LEU A 118 -30.03 17.24 -10.87
CA LEU A 118 -30.33 17.98 -12.10
C LEU A 118 -31.28 17.22 -13.04
N ALA A 119 -31.22 15.88 -13.07
CA ALA A 119 -32.07 15.05 -13.91
C ALA A 119 -33.53 14.93 -13.41
N VAL A 120 -33.79 15.13 -12.11
CA VAL A 120 -35.14 15.05 -11.52
C VAL A 120 -35.91 16.38 -11.64
N GLY A 121 -35.21 17.49 -11.89
CA GLY A 121 -35.81 18.81 -12.07
C GLY A 121 -36.11 19.20 -13.53
N SER A 122 -36.06 18.25 -14.47
CA SER A 122 -36.30 18.45 -15.91
C SER A 122 -37.61 17.81 -16.37
#